data_AF-A0AAF0QSW0-F1
#
_entry.id   AF-A0AAF0QSW0-F1
#
_cell.length_a   1.000
_cell.length_b   1.000
_cell.length_c   1.000
_cell.angle_alpha   90.00
_cell.angle_beta   90.00
_cell.angle_gamma   90.00
#
_symmetry.space_group_name_H-M   'P 1'
#
loop_
_entity.id
_entity.type
_entity.pdbx_description
1 polymer ?
#
loop_
_entity_poly.entity_id
_entity_poly.type
_entity_poly.pdbx_seq_one_letter_code
_entity_poly.pdbx_strand_id
1 'polypeptide(L)'
;MYHKRTSSNFPSLLLSIDNYVQFLLELKPDDPYPLKSTTVLSPKFHLPSSRMRLIGSCNGFVCSLKGWMYDLNHSVHISNPLLGEYLKVKLPKREKRTCVAYAFCFSEASRQYKVLRSAVSNFARHSKVPELEVYTLRVDEKWRYVDEAPEPLCVSFSKANINGVVHWMNSGKNDNNYSFNSWTEEVKSLLAPRGLKTPSYNLIPAT
;
A
#
# COMPACT_ATOMS: atom_id res chain seq x y z
N MET A 1 -29.39 -11.02 16.31
CA MET A 1 -28.87 -10.74 17.66
C MET A 1 -27.45 -10.21 17.49
N TYR A 2 -27.27 -8.90 17.50
CA TYR A 2 -25.93 -8.30 17.34
C TYR A 2 -25.22 -8.40 18.69
N HIS A 3 -24.23 -9.29 18.80
CA HIS A 3 -23.34 -9.26 19.95
C HIS A 3 -22.63 -7.91 19.94
N LYS A 4 -22.93 -7.07 20.93
CA LYS A 4 -22.05 -5.97 21.33
C LYS A 4 -20.69 -6.61 21.62
N ARG A 5 -19.74 -6.48 20.69
CA ARG A 5 -18.31 -6.65 21.01
C ARG A 5 -18.01 -5.59 22.05
N THR A 6 -17.95 -5.99 23.31
CA THR A 6 -17.23 -5.25 24.34
C THR A 6 -15.85 -4.96 23.77
N SER A 7 -15.56 -3.68 23.56
CA SER A 7 -14.30 -3.19 23.00
C SER A 7 -13.18 -3.50 24.00
N SER A 8 -12.59 -4.68 23.87
CA SER A 8 -11.22 -4.91 24.26
C SER A 8 -10.39 -4.76 23.00
N ASN A 9 -9.50 -3.78 22.98
CA ASN A 9 -8.57 -3.56 21.88
C ASN A 9 -7.64 -4.77 21.80
N PHE A 10 -7.98 -5.75 20.97
CA PHE A 10 -7.09 -6.88 20.70
C PHE A 10 -6.17 -6.51 19.53
N PRO A 11 -4.84 -6.55 19.71
CA PRO A 11 -3.92 -6.36 18.60
C PRO A 11 -4.19 -7.44 17.54
N SER A 12 -4.23 -7.05 16.27
CA SER A 12 -4.47 -7.98 15.17
C SER A 12 -3.41 -7.82 14.09
N LEU A 13 -2.96 -8.94 13.52
CA LEU A 13 -2.03 -8.98 12.40
C LEU A 13 -2.78 -9.30 11.10
N LEU A 14 -2.51 -8.51 10.06
CA LEU A 14 -2.94 -8.82 8.71
C LEU A 14 -1.85 -9.66 8.04
N LEU A 15 -2.16 -10.93 7.76
CA LEU A 15 -1.21 -11.84 7.12
C LEU A 15 -1.44 -11.88 5.61
N SER A 16 -0.33 -11.75 4.88
CA SER A 16 -0.29 -11.84 3.43
C SER A 16 0.69 -12.94 3.01
N ILE A 17 0.24 -13.82 2.12
CA ILE A 17 1.05 -14.89 1.52
C ILE A 17 1.15 -14.60 0.02
N ASP A 18 2.35 -14.63 -0.53
CA ASP A 18 2.64 -14.29 -1.93
C ASP A 18 2.10 -12.93 -2.36
N ASN A 19 2.11 -11.97 -1.43
CA ASN A 19 1.50 -10.63 -1.54
C ASN A 19 -0.03 -10.60 -1.55
N TYR A 20 -0.74 -11.74 -1.49
CA TYR A 20 -2.19 -11.78 -1.37
C TYR A 20 -2.62 -11.68 0.08
N VAL A 21 -3.61 -10.85 0.37
CA VAL A 21 -4.21 -10.75 1.70
C VAL A 21 -5.01 -12.03 1.97
N GLN A 22 -4.75 -12.71 3.09
CA GLN A 22 -5.41 -13.99 3.39
C GLN A 22 -6.10 -14.03 4.74
N PHE A 23 -5.46 -13.52 5.80
CA PHE A 23 -5.94 -13.73 7.16
C PHE A 23 -5.85 -12.48 8.04
N LEU A 24 -6.80 -12.36 8.97
CA LEU A 24 -6.68 -11.49 10.13
C LEU A 24 -6.48 -12.37 11.37
N LEU A 25 -5.32 -12.23 12.00
CA LEU A 25 -4.92 -12.99 13.18
C LEU A 25 -5.09 -12.12 14.42
N GLU A 26 -5.99 -12.48 15.32
CA GLU A 26 -6.17 -11.80 16.60
C GLU A 26 -5.12 -12.30 17.61
N LEU A 27 -4.28 -11.40 18.11
CA LEU A 27 -3.28 -11.69 19.13
C LEU A 27 -3.91 -11.55 20.52
N LYS A 28 -3.94 -12.65 21.26
CA LYS A 28 -4.39 -12.67 22.65
C LYS A 28 -3.21 -12.91 23.58
N PRO A 29 -3.10 -12.19 24.71
CA PRO A 29 -2.14 -12.55 25.74
C PRO A 29 -2.43 -13.98 26.20
N ASP A 30 -1.38 -14.76 26.40
CA ASP A 30 -1.42 -16.13 26.94
C ASP A 30 -2.18 -17.17 26.09
N ASP A 31 -2.41 -16.92 24.79
CA ASP A 31 -2.91 -17.94 23.87
C ASP A 31 -1.76 -18.73 23.23
N PRO A 32 -1.54 -20.00 23.63
CA PRO A 32 -0.47 -20.82 23.04
C PRO A 32 -0.75 -21.21 21.58
N TYR A 33 -1.96 -20.97 21.06
CA TYR A 33 -2.38 -21.37 19.71
C TYR A 33 -3.07 -20.22 18.95
N PRO A 34 -2.37 -19.11 18.66
CA PRO A 34 -2.96 -17.95 18.00
C PRO A 34 -3.57 -18.28 16.63
N LEU A 35 -3.08 -19.32 15.94
CA LEU A 35 -3.70 -19.76 14.67
C LEU A 35 -5.19 -20.17 14.82
N LYS A 36 -5.66 -20.54 16.01
CA LYS A 36 -7.10 -20.86 16.23
C LYS A 36 -7.99 -19.62 16.25
N SER A 37 -7.46 -18.43 16.51
CA SER A 37 -8.20 -17.15 16.47
C SER A 37 -8.15 -16.48 15.08
N THR A 38 -7.68 -17.20 14.06
CA THR A 38 -7.53 -16.67 12.70
C THR A 38 -8.88 -16.53 12.00
N THR A 39 -9.16 -15.33 11.49
CA THR A 39 -10.28 -15.09 10.57
C THR A 39 -9.77 -15.16 9.13
N VAL A 40 -10.30 -16.09 8.35
CA VAL A 40 -10.04 -16.17 6.91
C VAL A 40 -10.81 -15.06 6.20
N LEU A 41 -10.11 -14.21 5.46
CA LEU A 41 -10.71 -13.11 4.72
C LEU A 41 -11.34 -13.64 3.44
N SER A 42 -12.64 -13.96 3.52
CA SER A 42 -13.41 -14.49 2.40
C SER A 42 -13.83 -13.40 1.39
N PRO A 43 -13.91 -13.74 0.09
CA PRO A 43 -14.52 -12.88 -0.92
C PRO A 43 -16.01 -12.64 -0.63
N LYS A 44 -16.55 -11.52 -1.12
CA LYS A 44 -17.94 -11.04 -0.96
C LYS A 44 -18.28 -10.49 0.43
N PHE A 45 -17.67 -11.01 1.49
CA PHE A 45 -17.84 -10.47 2.82
C PHE A 45 -16.69 -9.53 3.19
N HIS A 46 -15.44 -10.00 3.18
CA HIS A 46 -14.30 -9.19 3.65
C HIS A 46 -13.57 -8.46 2.51
N LEU A 47 -13.56 -9.08 1.33
CA LEU A 47 -12.78 -8.64 0.18
C LEU A 47 -13.63 -8.68 -1.09
N PRO A 48 -13.37 -7.79 -2.06
CA PRO A 48 -14.07 -7.81 -3.34
C PRO A 48 -13.70 -9.01 -4.22
N SER A 49 -12.59 -9.71 -3.93
CA SER A 49 -12.12 -10.89 -4.67
C SER A 49 -11.17 -11.73 -3.81
N SER A 50 -10.94 -13.00 -4.17
CA SER A 50 -9.97 -13.90 -3.50
C SER A 50 -8.52 -13.60 -3.85
N ARG A 51 -8.25 -12.85 -4.93
CA ARG A 51 -6.90 -12.52 -5.41
C ARG A 51 -6.63 -11.03 -5.31
N MET A 52 -6.53 -10.55 -4.06
CA MET A 52 -6.27 -9.16 -3.74
C MET A 52 -4.85 -9.02 -3.20
N ARG A 53 -3.99 -8.27 -3.89
CA ARG A 53 -2.61 -8.02 -3.46
C ARG A 53 -2.55 -6.85 -2.49
N LEU A 54 -1.87 -7.00 -1.36
CA LEU A 54 -1.76 -5.96 -0.34
C LEU A 54 -0.94 -4.77 -0.86
N ILE A 55 -1.55 -3.59 -0.87
CA ILE A 55 -0.86 -2.30 -1.08
C ILE A 55 -0.35 -1.77 0.26
N GLY A 56 -1.19 -1.81 1.29
CA GLY A 56 -0.84 -1.37 2.64
C GLY A 56 -2.05 -1.38 3.56
N SER A 57 -1.82 -1.19 4.85
CA SER A 57 -2.88 -1.08 5.86
C SER A 57 -2.59 0.08 6.82
N CYS A 58 -3.64 0.77 7.25
CA CYS A 58 -3.54 1.78 8.31
C CYS A 58 -4.90 1.94 9.00
N ASN A 59 -4.90 2.17 10.31
CA ASN A 59 -6.09 2.46 11.11
C ASN A 59 -7.26 1.45 10.90
N GLY A 60 -6.93 0.17 10.75
CA GLY A 60 -7.91 -0.91 10.54
C GLY A 60 -8.42 -1.06 9.10
N PHE A 61 -8.06 -0.17 8.19
CA PHE A 61 -8.37 -0.28 6.77
C PHE A 61 -7.24 -0.96 6.00
N VAL A 62 -7.61 -1.69 4.95
CA VAL A 62 -6.69 -2.40 4.06
C VAL A 62 -6.88 -1.88 2.65
N CYS A 63 -5.80 -1.43 2.02
CA CYS A 63 -5.77 -1.08 0.62
C CYS A 63 -5.18 -2.24 -0.17
N SER A 64 -5.86 -2.66 -1.24
CA SER A 64 -5.49 -3.83 -2.02
C SER A 64 -5.71 -3.64 -3.52
N LEU A 65 -4.91 -4.35 -4.31
CA LEU A 65 -4.91 -4.34 -5.77
C LEU A 65 -5.50 -5.64 -6.32
N LYS A 66 -6.49 -5.53 -7.19
CA LYS A 66 -6.97 -6.63 -8.04
C LYS A 66 -6.27 -6.55 -9.39
N GLY A 67 -5.72 -7.68 -9.86
CA GLY A 67 -4.95 -7.76 -11.11
C GLY A 67 -3.48 -7.37 -10.93
N TRP A 68 -2.75 -7.27 -12.04
CA TRP A 68 -1.33 -6.91 -12.09
C TRP A 68 -1.11 -5.40 -12.23
N MET A 69 0.06 -4.92 -11.80
CA MET A 69 0.45 -3.51 -11.89
C MET A 69 0.76 -3.06 -13.33
N TYR A 70 0.80 -4.01 -14.26
CA TYR A 70 0.96 -3.79 -15.71
C TYR A 70 -0.36 -4.02 -16.46
N ASP A 71 -1.44 -4.45 -15.77
CA ASP A 71 -2.73 -4.74 -16.40
C ASP A 71 -3.52 -3.45 -16.61
N LEU A 72 -4.10 -3.26 -17.80
CA LEU A 72 -5.01 -2.15 -18.09
C LEU A 72 -6.33 -2.21 -17.30
N ASN A 73 -6.68 -3.38 -16.77
CA ASN A 73 -7.95 -3.60 -16.06
C ASN A 73 -7.76 -3.78 -14.55
N HIS A 74 -6.62 -3.36 -14.00
CA HIS A 74 -6.38 -3.43 -12.57
C HIS A 74 -7.32 -2.51 -11.80
N SER A 75 -7.53 -2.79 -10.52
CA SER A 75 -8.38 -1.94 -9.68
C SER A 75 -7.91 -1.92 -8.24
N VAL A 76 -7.93 -0.72 -7.65
CA VAL A 76 -7.56 -0.48 -6.26
C VAL A 76 -8.82 -0.44 -5.41
N HIS A 77 -8.78 -1.13 -4.27
CA HIS A 77 -9.89 -1.20 -3.32
C HIS A 77 -9.39 -0.88 -1.92
N ILE A 78 -10.19 -0.17 -1.15
CA ILE A 78 -9.99 0.08 0.27
C ILE A 78 -11.10 -0.65 1.00
N SER A 79 -10.76 -1.56 1.92
CA SER A 79 -11.72 -2.32 2.70
C SER A 79 -11.56 -2.11 4.20
N ASN A 80 -12.67 -2.20 4.91
CA ASN A 80 -12.71 -2.45 6.34
C ASN A 80 -13.03 -3.95 6.52
N PRO A 81 -12.02 -4.81 6.74
CA PRO A 81 -12.26 -6.24 6.87
C PRO A 81 -13.12 -6.58 8.09
N LEU A 82 -13.20 -5.74 9.13
CA LEU A 82 -14.05 -6.03 10.30
C LEU A 82 -15.54 -5.81 10.02
N LEU A 83 -15.86 -4.85 9.15
CA LEU A 83 -17.25 -4.53 8.77
C LEU A 83 -17.69 -5.21 7.47
N GLY A 84 -16.75 -5.77 6.71
CA GLY A 84 -17.01 -6.32 5.39
C GLY A 84 -17.35 -5.26 4.33
N GLU A 85 -17.02 -4.01 4.60
CA GLU A 85 -17.25 -2.89 3.70
C GLU A 85 -16.03 -2.66 2.81
N TYR A 86 -16.25 -2.32 1.54
CA TYR A 86 -15.16 -1.92 0.66
C TYR A 86 -15.59 -0.85 -0.33
N LEU A 87 -14.62 -0.03 -0.74
CA LEU A 87 -14.74 1.00 -1.75
C LEU A 87 -13.75 0.71 -2.87
N LYS A 88 -14.20 0.80 -4.12
CA LYS A 88 -13.33 0.80 -5.30
C LYS A 88 -12.86 2.23 -5.60
N VAL A 89 -11.55 2.44 -5.66
CA VAL A 89 -10.95 3.73 -6.02
C VAL A 89 -11.14 3.97 -7.52
N LYS A 90 -11.54 5.20 -7.87
CA LYS A 90 -11.70 5.64 -9.26
C LYS A 90 -10.34 5.93 -9.86
N LEU A 91 -9.89 5.09 -10.80
CA LEU A 91 -8.61 5.28 -11.48
C LEU A 91 -8.70 6.36 -12.60
N PRO A 92 -7.60 7.03 -12.96
CA PRO A 92 -7.60 8.03 -14.04
C PRO A 92 -7.96 7.41 -15.40
N LYS A 93 -8.74 8.12 -16.22
CA LYS A 93 -9.18 7.63 -17.55
C LYS A 93 -8.03 7.36 -18.55
N ARG A 94 -6.85 7.93 -18.33
CA ARG A 94 -5.68 7.82 -19.24
C ARG A 94 -4.75 6.70 -18.80
N GLU A 95 -5.15 5.45 -19.01
CA GLU A 95 -4.31 4.28 -18.73
C GLU A 95 -3.63 3.76 -20.00
N LYS A 96 -2.81 4.61 -20.63
CA LYS A 96 -1.75 4.14 -21.54
C LYS A 96 -0.41 4.09 -20.79
N ARG A 97 -0.46 3.67 -19.53
CA ARG A 97 0.66 3.57 -18.59
C ARG A 97 1.04 2.11 -18.46
N THR A 98 2.33 1.88 -18.29
CA THR A 98 2.90 0.54 -18.50
C THR A 98 3.25 -0.11 -17.18
N CYS A 99 3.65 0.68 -16.19
CA CYS A 99 3.88 0.23 -14.84
C CYS A 99 3.29 1.25 -13.87
N VAL A 100 2.57 0.76 -12.86
CA VAL A 100 2.08 1.57 -11.75
C VAL A 100 2.42 0.94 -10.40
N ALA A 101 2.80 1.75 -9.43
CA ALA A 101 2.93 1.34 -8.04
C ALA A 101 1.96 2.14 -7.17
N TYR A 102 1.49 1.54 -6.08
CA TYR A 102 0.56 2.17 -5.15
C TYR A 102 1.07 2.09 -3.72
N ALA A 103 0.73 3.10 -2.92
CA ALA A 103 0.87 3.08 -1.47
C ALA A 103 -0.40 3.60 -0.80
N PHE A 104 -0.61 3.24 0.45
CA PHE A 104 -1.75 3.67 1.24
C PHE A 104 -1.29 4.28 2.56
N CYS A 105 -1.87 5.41 2.92
CA CYS A 105 -1.48 6.15 4.10
C CYS A 105 -2.65 6.95 4.69
N PHE A 106 -2.49 7.34 5.94
CA PHE A 106 -3.39 8.24 6.64
C PHE A 106 -2.64 9.52 6.99
N SER A 107 -3.27 10.67 6.80
CA SER A 107 -2.75 11.94 7.29
C SER A 107 -3.47 12.29 8.58
N GLU A 108 -2.74 12.26 9.70
CA GLU A 108 -3.31 12.63 11.01
C GLU A 108 -3.81 14.07 11.04
N ALA A 109 -3.09 15.00 10.38
CA ALA A 109 -3.45 16.41 10.37
C ALA A 109 -4.76 16.71 9.65
N SER A 110 -4.96 16.11 8.46
CA SER A 110 -6.20 16.30 7.70
C SER A 110 -7.27 15.25 8.01
N ARG A 111 -6.95 14.24 8.84
CA ARG A 111 -7.80 13.08 9.16
C ARG A 111 -8.28 12.34 7.91
N GLN A 112 -7.46 12.29 6.87
CA GLN A 112 -7.83 11.74 5.56
C GLN A 112 -6.94 10.57 5.17
N TYR A 113 -7.58 9.58 4.55
CA TYR A 113 -6.87 8.51 3.86
C TYR A 113 -6.43 8.97 2.47
N LYS A 114 -5.22 8.59 2.10
CA LYS A 114 -4.60 8.94 0.82
C LYS A 114 -4.04 7.68 0.16
N VAL A 115 -4.24 7.58 -1.14
CA VAL A 115 -3.59 6.57 -1.98
C VAL A 115 -2.57 7.31 -2.84
N LEU A 116 -1.29 6.99 -2.66
CA LEU A 116 -0.22 7.46 -3.53
C LEU A 116 -0.10 6.51 -4.71
N ARG A 117 0.17 7.05 -5.89
CA ARG A 117 0.40 6.31 -7.12
C ARG A 117 1.64 6.85 -7.79
N SER A 118 2.54 5.95 -8.16
CA SER A 118 3.61 6.21 -9.12
C SER A 118 3.21 5.61 -10.45
N ALA A 119 3.46 6.30 -11.55
CA ALA A 119 3.16 5.81 -12.88
C ALA A 119 4.21 6.17 -13.92
N VAL A 120 4.55 5.19 -14.77
CA VAL A 120 5.49 5.35 -15.89
C VAL A 120 4.76 5.14 -17.23
N SER A 121 5.00 6.03 -18.20
CA SER A 121 4.44 5.98 -19.55
C SER A 121 5.45 5.42 -20.57
N ASN A 122 5.04 4.43 -21.38
CA ASN A 122 5.88 3.84 -22.43
C ASN A 122 6.06 4.69 -23.70
N PHE A 123 5.39 5.84 -23.84
CA PHE A 123 5.27 6.51 -25.14
C PHE A 123 6.44 7.44 -25.52
N ALA A 124 7.51 7.52 -24.72
CA ALA A 124 8.70 8.25 -25.12
C ALA A 124 9.91 7.33 -25.02
N ARG A 125 10.66 7.21 -26.12
CA ARG A 125 11.95 6.48 -26.23
C ARG A 125 13.08 7.06 -25.37
N HIS A 126 12.74 7.87 -24.36
CA HIS A 126 13.66 8.44 -23.39
C HIS A 126 13.00 8.37 -22.00
N SER A 127 13.71 7.74 -21.07
CA SER A 127 13.53 7.70 -19.62
C SER A 127 12.74 8.88 -19.06
N LYS A 128 11.41 8.75 -18.96
CA LYS A 128 10.62 9.73 -18.20
C LYS A 128 10.56 9.29 -16.74
N VAL A 129 10.91 10.25 -15.88
CA VAL A 129 10.74 10.20 -14.44
C VAL A 129 9.28 9.88 -14.13
N PRO A 130 8.98 8.93 -13.21
CA PRO A 130 7.61 8.57 -12.86
C PRO A 130 6.86 9.76 -12.26
N GLU A 131 5.63 9.95 -12.70
CA GLU A 131 4.73 10.95 -12.09
C GLU A 131 4.16 10.38 -10.79
N LEU A 132 4.26 11.15 -9.70
CA LEU A 132 3.58 10.87 -8.45
C LEU A 132 2.24 11.61 -8.43
N GLU A 133 1.19 10.83 -8.22
CA GLU A 133 -0.17 11.30 -8.08
C GLU A 133 -0.74 10.79 -6.76
N VAL A 134 -1.68 11.54 -6.20
CA VAL A 134 -2.36 11.14 -4.98
C VAL A 134 -3.86 11.32 -5.11
N TYR A 135 -4.56 10.37 -4.53
CA TYR A 135 -6.00 10.36 -4.40
C TYR A 135 -6.35 10.52 -2.93
N THR A 136 -7.14 11.54 -2.59
CA THR A 136 -7.61 11.74 -1.22
C THR A 136 -9.04 11.24 -1.11
N LEU A 137 -9.25 10.31 -0.18
CA LEU A 137 -10.53 9.65 -0.01
C LEU A 137 -11.62 10.66 0.40
N ARG A 138 -12.77 10.64 -0.30
CA ARG A 138 -13.97 11.47 -0.04
C ARG A 138 -13.78 13.00 -0.18
N VAL A 139 -12.74 13.46 -0.88
CA VAL A 139 -12.55 14.90 -1.13
C VAL A 139 -13.05 15.30 -2.52
N ASP A 140 -12.35 14.89 -3.58
CA ASP A 140 -12.60 15.34 -4.95
C ASP A 140 -12.78 14.19 -5.95
N GLU A 141 -12.63 12.95 -5.48
CA GLU A 141 -12.59 11.71 -6.27
C GLU A 141 -11.67 11.79 -7.49
N LYS A 142 -10.60 12.58 -7.39
CA LYS A 142 -9.65 12.81 -8.46
C LYS A 142 -8.24 12.48 -8.00
N TRP A 143 -7.42 12.12 -8.98
CA TRP A 143 -5.99 12.03 -8.80
C TRP A 143 -5.41 13.39 -9.12
N ARG A 144 -4.61 13.92 -8.20
CA ARG A 144 -3.85 15.15 -8.42
C ARG A 144 -2.37 14.83 -8.47
N TYR A 145 -1.68 15.51 -9.37
CA TYR A 145 -0.22 15.47 -9.45
C TYR A 145 0.39 16.08 -8.18
N VAL A 146 1.49 15.48 -7.72
CA VAL A 146 2.23 15.94 -6.54
C VAL A 146 3.64 16.34 -6.95
N ASP A 147 4.35 15.43 -7.59
CA ASP A 147 5.77 15.58 -7.88
C ASP A 147 6.22 14.56 -8.93
N GLU A 148 7.47 14.67 -9.38
CA GLU A 148 8.16 13.59 -10.09
C GLU A 148 8.91 12.73 -9.07
N ALA A 149 8.76 11.41 -9.13
CA ALA A 149 9.53 10.55 -8.24
C ALA A 149 10.98 10.51 -8.74
N PRO A 150 11.99 10.79 -7.89
CA PRO A 150 13.38 11.06 -8.31
C PRO A 150 14.06 9.96 -9.15
N GLU A 151 13.52 8.76 -9.24
CA GLU A 151 13.95 7.67 -10.11
C GLU A 151 12.75 6.76 -10.45
N PRO A 152 12.79 5.95 -11.55
CA PRO A 152 11.69 5.07 -11.94
C PRO A 152 11.37 4.02 -10.88
N LEU A 153 10.32 4.31 -10.12
CA LEU A 153 9.58 3.41 -9.24
C LEU A 153 8.82 2.34 -10.06
N CYS A 154 9.54 1.34 -10.56
CA CYS A 154 8.96 0.27 -11.38
C CYS A 154 8.51 -0.96 -10.56
N VAL A 155 8.69 -0.96 -9.23
CA VAL A 155 8.52 -2.18 -8.42
C VAL A 155 7.46 -2.03 -7.32
N SER A 156 7.73 -1.25 -6.27
CA SER A 156 6.80 -1.16 -5.14
C SER A 156 7.18 -0.07 -4.15
N PHE A 157 6.17 0.49 -3.48
CA PHE A 157 6.37 1.21 -2.23
C PHE A 157 6.44 0.24 -1.05
N SER A 158 6.94 0.70 0.11
CA SER A 158 6.75 0.00 1.37
C SER A 158 5.26 -0.16 1.67
N LYS A 159 4.86 -1.38 2.04
CA LYS A 159 3.49 -1.68 2.51
C LYS A 159 3.23 -1.14 3.91
N ALA A 160 4.29 -0.87 4.66
CA ALA A 160 4.24 -0.21 5.95
C ALA A 160 4.35 1.30 5.77
N ASN A 161 3.43 2.02 6.40
CA ASN A 161 3.45 3.47 6.54
C ASN A 161 3.69 3.81 8.01
N ILE A 162 4.62 4.73 8.28
CA ILE A 162 4.98 5.14 9.64
C ILE A 162 4.58 6.61 9.80
N ASN A 163 3.64 6.90 10.69
CA ASN A 163 3.17 8.26 10.99
C ASN A 163 2.74 9.07 9.76
N GLY A 164 2.06 8.42 8.80
CA GLY A 164 1.65 9.05 7.55
C GLY A 164 2.75 9.11 6.50
N VAL A 165 3.96 8.64 6.76
CA VAL A 165 5.07 8.67 5.80
C VAL A 165 5.18 7.34 5.06
N VAL A 166 5.12 7.42 3.72
CA VAL A 166 5.35 6.30 2.81
C VAL A 166 6.82 6.31 2.42
N HIS A 167 7.48 5.15 2.50
CA HIS A 167 8.89 5.01 2.13
C HIS A 167 9.06 4.08 0.93
N TRP A 168 10.13 4.31 0.17
CA TRP A 168 10.61 3.39 -0.84
C TRP A 168 12.12 3.50 -0.99
N MET A 169 12.72 2.44 -1.50
CA MET A 169 14.15 2.41 -1.82
C MET A 169 14.34 2.32 -3.32
N ASN A 170 15.44 2.89 -3.78
CA ASN A 170 15.93 2.61 -5.11
C ASN A 170 16.48 1.17 -5.15
N SER A 171 16.08 0.37 -6.14
CA SER A 171 16.71 -0.93 -6.42
C SER A 171 18.05 -0.80 -7.15
N GLY A 172 18.43 0.42 -7.54
CA GLY A 172 19.73 0.75 -8.14
C GLY A 172 20.87 0.90 -7.13
N LYS A 173 22.07 1.24 -7.65
CA LYS A 173 23.36 1.18 -6.92
C LYS A 173 23.51 2.13 -5.73
N ASN A 174 22.62 3.10 -5.53
CA ASN A 174 22.88 4.22 -4.63
C ASN A 174 22.25 4.08 -3.23
N ASP A 175 21.54 2.98 -2.91
CA ASP A 175 20.89 2.73 -1.60
C ASP A 175 20.07 3.92 -1.04
N ASN A 176 19.67 4.84 -1.91
CA ASN A 176 18.92 6.03 -1.52
C ASN A 176 17.53 5.62 -1.07
N ASN A 177 17.16 6.11 0.10
CA ASN A 177 15.82 6.01 0.63
C ASN A 177 15.05 7.26 0.23
N TYR A 178 13.77 7.10 -0.06
CA TYR A 178 12.88 8.22 -0.35
C TYR A 178 11.64 8.10 0.50
N SER A 179 10.99 9.24 0.67
CA SER A 179 9.77 9.32 1.45
C SER A 179 8.78 10.30 0.84
N PHE A 180 7.51 10.02 1.06
CA PHE A 180 6.40 10.91 0.78
C PHE A 180 5.64 11.12 2.09
N ASN A 181 5.50 12.37 2.51
CA ASN A 181 4.77 12.71 3.72
C ASN A 181 3.28 12.94 3.37
N SER A 182 2.36 12.17 3.94
CA SER A 182 0.93 12.31 3.62
C SER A 182 0.30 13.62 4.09
N TRP A 183 0.91 14.33 5.03
CA TRP A 183 0.48 15.66 5.46
C TRP A 183 0.94 16.72 4.47
N THR A 184 2.25 16.94 4.36
CA THR A 184 2.79 18.02 3.55
C THR A 184 2.77 17.71 2.07
N GLU A 185 2.65 16.43 1.72
CA GLU A 185 2.66 15.89 0.37
C GLU A 185 3.98 16.17 -0.36
N GLU A 186 5.04 16.37 0.41
CA GLU A 186 6.39 16.57 -0.10
C GLU A 186 7.10 15.23 -0.26
N VAL A 187 7.89 15.14 -1.32
CA VAL A 187 8.84 14.05 -1.54
C VAL A 187 10.20 14.47 -0.99
N LYS A 188 10.85 13.57 -0.23
CA LYS A 188 12.18 13.82 0.34
C LYS A 188 13.10 12.64 0.11
N SER A 189 14.34 12.94 -0.26
CA SER A 189 15.44 11.97 -0.19
C SER A 189 15.93 11.84 1.25
N LEU A 190 16.27 10.61 1.62
CA LEU A 190 16.76 10.22 2.92
C LEU A 190 18.08 9.49 2.72
N LEU A 191 19.04 9.76 3.61
CA LEU A 191 20.28 9.02 3.66
C LEU A 191 20.01 7.56 4.06
N ALA A 192 20.84 6.65 3.55
CA ALA A 192 20.81 5.26 4.00
C ALA A 192 21.01 5.19 5.53
N PRO A 193 20.35 4.23 6.22
CA PRO A 193 20.58 4.01 7.64
C PRO A 193 22.06 3.84 7.94
N ARG A 194 22.55 4.52 8.98
CA ARG A 194 23.96 4.39 9.41
C ARG A 194 24.24 2.93 9.78
N GLY A 195 25.21 2.31 9.13
CA GLY A 195 25.64 0.93 9.41
C GLY A 195 25.13 -0.13 8.42
N LEU A 196 24.42 0.25 7.35
CA LEU A 196 24.12 -0.68 6.26
C LEU A 196 25.43 -1.04 5.52
N LYS A 197 26.05 -2.18 5.87
CA LYS A 197 27.32 -2.65 5.28
C LYS A 197 27.13 -3.36 3.94
N THR A 198 25.91 -3.85 3.68
CA THR A 198 25.57 -4.61 2.47
C THR A 198 24.57 -3.80 1.66
N PRO A 199 24.90 -3.46 0.41
CA PRO A 199 23.95 -2.79 -0.47
C PRO A 199 22.71 -3.64 -0.69
N SER A 200 21.54 -2.99 -0.75
CA SER A 200 20.24 -3.65 -0.82
C SER A 200 20.08 -4.54 -2.07
N TYR A 201 20.77 -4.22 -3.17
CA TYR A 201 20.78 -5.00 -4.41
C TYR A 201 21.52 -6.35 -4.31
N ASN A 202 22.29 -6.60 -3.25
CA ASN A 202 22.93 -7.90 -3.01
C ASN A 202 22.03 -8.87 -2.22
N LEU A 203 20.85 -8.41 -1.76
CA LEU A 203 19.85 -9.24 -1.09
C LEU A 203 18.94 -9.88 -2.13
N ILE A 204 19.49 -10.74 -3.01
CA ILE A 204 18.67 -11.63 -3.83
C ILE A 204 18.14 -12.73 -2.90
N PRO A 205 16.83 -13.08 -2.94
CA PRO A 205 16.33 -14.21 -2.18
C PRO A 205 17.09 -15.46 -2.65
N ALA A 206 17.66 -16.23 -1.71
CA ALA A 206 18.13 -17.57 -2.04
C ALA A 206 16.94 -18.34 -2.62
N THR A 207 17.06 -18.76 -3.88
CA THR A 207 16.13 -19.63 -4.59
C THR A 207 16.05 -21.00 -3.96
#